data_AF-A0A954GCR9-F1
#
_entry.id   AF-A0A954GCR9-F1
#
_cell.length_a   1.000
_cell.length_b   1.000
_cell.length_c   1.000
_cell.angle_alpha   90.00
_cell.angle_beta   90.00
_cell.angle_gamma   90.00
#
_symmetry.space_group_name_H-M   'P 1'
#
loop_
_entity.id
_entity.type
_entity.pdbx_description
1 polymer ?
#
loop_
_entity_poly.entity_id
_entity_poly.type
_entity_poly.pdbx_seq_one_letter_code
_entity_poly.pdbx_strand_id
1 'polypeptide(L)'
;MTQRWLLVTAVVLLIAGVVSASSENSKSEKEQSEQQGALMLAKLACSQKITNGLVTKDFEEIHRGATELGSICIATEWASHNDPVYAHHRMELRKQAQKLAKMAEEKNLDGATYSYMHSLN
;
A
#
# COMPACT_ATOMS: atom_id res chain seq x y z
N MET A 1 35.69 -38.68 -31.53
CA MET A 1 35.58 -38.77 -30.05
C MET A 1 35.40 -37.39 -29.38
N THR A 2 34.81 -36.40 -30.06
CA THR A 2 34.78 -34.98 -29.63
C THR A 2 33.37 -34.39 -29.50
N GLN A 3 32.34 -35.06 -30.04
CA GLN A 3 30.95 -34.55 -30.04
C GLN A 3 30.19 -34.83 -28.73
N ARG A 4 30.56 -35.88 -27.98
CA ARG A 4 29.89 -36.28 -26.73
C ARG A 4 30.22 -35.37 -25.54
N TRP A 5 31.35 -34.67 -25.57
CA TRP A 5 31.77 -33.75 -24.51
C TRP A 5 31.17 -32.34 -24.66
N LEU A 6 30.80 -31.93 -25.88
CA LEU A 6 30.16 -30.64 -26.15
C LEU A 6 28.68 -30.60 -25.72
N LEU A 7 28.01 -31.75 -25.69
CA LEU A 7 26.61 -31.82 -25.25
C LEU A 7 26.47 -31.76 -23.71
N VAL A 8 27.44 -32.29 -22.97
CA VAL A 8 27.42 -32.29 -21.50
C VAL A 8 27.66 -30.88 -20.93
N THR A 9 28.55 -30.10 -21.54
CA THR A 9 28.82 -28.72 -21.12
C THR A 9 27.64 -27.78 -21.40
N ALA A 10 26.93 -27.96 -22.51
CA ALA A 10 25.74 -27.18 -22.84
C ALA A 10 24.57 -27.41 -21.86
N VAL A 11 24.39 -28.65 -21.38
CA VAL A 11 23.33 -28.99 -20.39
C VAL A 11 23.64 -28.41 -19.01
N VAL A 12 24.90 -28.41 -18.57
CA VAL A 12 25.29 -27.83 -17.27
C VAL A 12 25.11 -26.30 -17.25
N LEU A 13 25.40 -25.61 -18.36
CA LEU A 13 25.17 -24.16 -18.49
C LEU A 13 23.68 -23.79 -18.47
N LEU A 14 22.80 -24.64 -19.01
CA LEU A 14 21.36 -24.42 -18.97
C LEU A 14 20.79 -24.60 -17.55
N ILE A 15 21.28 -25.57 -16.77
CA ILE A 15 20.81 -25.79 -15.40
C ILE A 15 21.29 -24.65 -14.47
N ALA A 16 22.51 -24.15 -14.65
CA ALA A 16 23.03 -23.03 -13.87
C ALA A 16 22.28 -21.71 -14.16
N GLY A 17 21.86 -21.48 -15.40
CA GLY A 17 21.07 -20.29 -15.77
C GLY A 17 19.66 -20.27 -15.16
N VAL A 18 19.01 -21.43 -15.04
CA VAL A 18 17.67 -21.55 -14.45
C VAL A 18 17.68 -21.33 -12.93
N VAL A 19 18.74 -21.77 -12.23
CA VAL A 19 18.87 -21.59 -10.77
C VAL A 19 19.08 -20.12 -10.39
N SER A 20 19.87 -19.36 -11.17
CA SER A 20 20.08 -17.93 -10.90
C SER A 20 18.84 -17.07 -11.17
N ALA A 21 18.06 -17.34 -12.22
CA ALA A 21 16.85 -16.58 -12.54
C ALA A 21 15.70 -16.82 -11.52
N SER A 22 15.61 -18.03 -10.94
CA SER A 22 14.58 -18.34 -9.94
C SER A 22 14.85 -17.68 -8.58
N SER A 23 16.11 -17.37 -8.26
CA SER A 23 16.47 -16.73 -6.97
C SER A 23 16.16 -15.23 -6.94
N GLU A 24 16.27 -14.56 -8.08
CA GLU A 24 16.07 -13.10 -8.19
C GLU A 24 14.59 -12.72 -8.15
N ASN A 25 13.72 -13.53 -8.75
CA ASN A 25 12.27 -13.31 -8.74
C ASN A 25 11.67 -13.42 -7.32
N SER A 26 12.12 -14.40 -6.53
CA SER A 26 11.63 -14.63 -5.16
C SER A 26 11.96 -13.49 -4.18
N LYS A 27 13.05 -12.77 -4.42
CA LYS A 27 13.50 -11.65 -3.58
C LYS A 27 12.65 -10.40 -3.81
N SER A 28 12.35 -10.11 -5.08
CA SER A 28 11.48 -8.99 -5.49
C SER A 28 10.05 -9.14 -4.95
N GLU A 29 9.47 -10.34 -5.02
CA GLU A 29 8.12 -10.61 -4.50
C GLU A 29 8.04 -10.44 -2.98
N LYS A 30 9.09 -10.87 -2.25
CA LYS A 30 9.14 -10.74 -0.79
C LYS A 30 9.27 -9.27 -0.36
N GLU A 31 10.15 -8.51 -1.00
CA GLU A 31 10.32 -7.07 -0.72
C GLU A 31 9.04 -6.28 -1.00
N GLN A 32 8.32 -6.59 -2.08
CA GLN A 32 7.02 -5.98 -2.37
C GLN A 32 5.95 -6.32 -1.33
N SER A 33 5.92 -7.58 -0.86
CA SER A 33 4.98 -8.01 0.19
C SER A 33 5.23 -7.29 1.51
N GLU A 34 6.50 -7.14 1.92
CA GLU A 34 6.87 -6.41 3.14
C GLU A 34 6.47 -4.93 3.05
N GLN A 35 6.69 -4.28 1.89
CA GLN A 35 6.25 -2.90 1.64
C GLN A 35 4.73 -2.74 1.72
N GLN A 36 3.96 -3.67 1.14
CA GLN A 36 2.50 -3.67 1.26
C GLN A 36 2.04 -3.82 2.72
N GLY A 37 2.69 -4.70 3.48
CA GLY A 37 2.44 -4.87 4.92
C GLY A 37 2.69 -3.58 5.70
N ALA A 38 3.80 -2.89 5.41
CA ALA A 38 4.12 -1.60 6.02
C ALA A 38 3.06 -0.52 5.70
N LEU A 39 2.56 -0.48 4.47
CA LEU A 39 1.50 0.46 4.09
C LEU A 39 0.16 0.12 4.74
N MET A 40 -0.15 -1.15 4.97
CA MET A 40 -1.34 -1.57 5.73
C MET A 40 -1.25 -1.15 7.21
N LEU A 41 -0.08 -1.33 7.83
CA LEU A 41 0.18 -0.82 9.18
C LEU A 41 0.04 0.70 9.25
N ALA A 42 0.52 1.41 8.23
CA ALA A 42 0.35 2.86 8.15
C ALA A 42 -1.13 3.24 8.03
N LYS A 43 -1.93 2.56 7.20
CA LYS A 43 -3.39 2.77 7.11
C LYS A 43 -4.05 2.60 8.49
N LEU A 44 -3.73 1.52 9.20
CA LEU A 44 -4.24 1.26 10.54
C LEU A 44 -3.88 2.39 11.52
N ALA A 45 -2.62 2.82 11.53
CA ALA A 45 -2.16 3.89 12.41
C ALA A 45 -2.88 5.22 12.13
N CYS A 46 -3.10 5.56 10.85
CA CYS A 46 -3.89 6.75 10.49
C CYS A 46 -5.35 6.63 10.92
N SER A 47 -6.00 5.47 10.73
CA SER A 47 -7.36 5.24 11.21
C SER A 47 -7.46 5.38 12.72
N GLN A 48 -6.50 4.85 13.48
CA GLN A 48 -6.44 5.00 14.94
C GLN A 48 -6.31 6.46 15.36
N LYS A 49 -5.43 7.24 14.72
CA LYS A 49 -5.29 8.69 14.97
C LYS A 49 -6.60 9.43 14.70
N ILE A 50 -7.26 9.15 13.57
CA ILE A 50 -8.53 9.77 13.20
C ILE A 50 -9.59 9.46 14.26
N THR A 51 -9.77 8.18 14.61
CA THR A 51 -10.79 7.78 15.60
C THR A 51 -10.48 8.35 16.98
N ASN A 52 -9.20 8.35 17.39
CA ASN A 52 -8.79 8.97 18.66
C ASN A 52 -9.15 10.45 18.67
N GLY A 53 -8.74 11.20 17.64
CA GLY A 53 -9.04 12.63 17.50
C GLY A 53 -10.53 12.93 17.46
N LEU A 54 -11.36 12.08 16.82
CA LEU A 54 -12.81 12.22 16.83
C LEU A 54 -13.40 12.07 18.24
N VAL A 55 -12.92 11.09 19.02
CA VAL A 55 -13.38 10.84 20.39
C VAL A 55 -12.93 11.96 21.34
N THR A 56 -11.70 12.45 21.19
CA THR A 56 -11.11 13.49 22.06
C THR A 56 -11.40 14.91 21.60
N LYS A 57 -11.99 15.08 20.41
CA LYS A 57 -12.17 16.38 19.71
C LYS A 57 -10.84 17.08 19.40
N ASP A 58 -9.78 16.31 19.19
CA ASP A 58 -8.49 16.82 18.74
C ASP A 58 -8.47 16.96 17.21
N PHE A 59 -8.83 18.15 16.73
CA PHE A 59 -8.87 18.47 15.31
C PHE A 59 -7.51 18.37 14.61
N GLU A 60 -6.40 18.63 15.31
CA GLU A 60 -5.06 18.50 14.75
C GLU A 60 -4.70 17.03 14.54
N GLU A 61 -5.09 16.16 15.48
CA GLU A 61 -4.90 14.72 15.34
C GLU A 61 -5.75 14.13 14.20
N ILE A 62 -7.02 14.56 14.08
CA ILE A 62 -7.89 14.20 12.95
C ILE A 62 -7.25 14.65 11.63
N HIS A 63 -6.86 15.92 11.52
CA HIS A 63 -6.29 16.51 10.30
C HIS A 63 -5.02 15.79 9.86
N ARG A 64 -4.09 15.55 10.80
CA ARG A 64 -2.84 14.83 10.53
C ARG A 64 -3.09 13.39 10.09
N GLY A 65 -3.96 12.66 10.82
CA GLY A 65 -4.32 11.29 10.46
C GLY A 65 -4.94 11.18 9.07
N ALA A 66 -5.84 12.09 8.70
CA ALA A 66 -6.42 12.14 7.36
C ALA A 66 -5.42 12.50 6.26
N THR A 67 -4.54 13.48 6.52
CA THR A 67 -3.54 13.91 5.55
C THR A 67 -2.54 12.79 5.26
N GLU A 68 -2.10 12.08 6.29
CA GLU A 68 -1.26 10.89 6.17
C GLU A 68 -1.99 9.77 5.40
N LEU A 69 -3.25 9.49 5.75
CA LEU A 69 -4.07 8.47 5.05
C LEU A 69 -4.22 8.78 3.55
N GLY A 70 -4.47 10.04 3.21
CA GLY A 70 -4.57 10.50 1.82
C GLY A 70 -3.28 10.29 1.04
N SER A 71 -2.12 10.47 1.70
CA SER A 71 -0.79 10.23 1.13
C SER A 71 -0.51 8.74 0.91
N ILE A 72 -0.91 7.89 1.87
CA ILE A 72 -0.76 6.43 1.73
C ILE A 72 -1.56 5.90 0.54
N CYS A 73 -2.70 6.51 0.20
CA CYS A 73 -3.52 6.07 -0.93
C CYS A 73 -2.90 6.29 -2.32
N ILE A 74 -1.84 7.11 -2.44
CA ILE A 74 -1.12 7.35 -3.72
C ILE A 74 0.25 6.68 -3.78
N ALA A 75 0.62 5.88 -2.76
CA ALA A 75 1.90 5.19 -2.72
C ALA A 75 2.05 4.25 -3.94
N THR A 76 3.19 4.33 -4.62
CA THR A 76 3.49 3.62 -5.88
C THR A 76 3.53 2.11 -5.70
N GLU A 77 3.78 1.63 -4.49
CA GLU A 77 3.81 0.22 -4.11
C GLU A 77 2.42 -0.43 -4.26
N TRP A 78 1.33 0.37 -4.24
CA TRP A 78 0.00 -0.10 -4.59
C TRP A 78 -0.19 -0.39 -6.09
N ALA A 79 0.67 0.14 -6.97
CA ALA A 79 0.53 0.00 -8.42
C ALA A 79 0.80 -1.44 -8.91
N SER A 80 1.43 -2.30 -8.11
CA SER A 80 1.50 -3.73 -8.42
C SER A 80 0.12 -4.39 -8.50
N HIS A 81 -0.87 -3.84 -7.78
CA HIS A 81 -2.28 -4.18 -7.93
C HIS A 81 -2.96 -3.23 -8.92
N ASN A 82 -2.80 -3.54 -10.21
CA ASN A 82 -3.50 -2.89 -11.34
C ASN A 82 -4.97 -3.32 -11.46
N ASP A 83 -5.55 -3.94 -10.42
CA ASP A 83 -6.97 -4.25 -10.37
C ASP A 83 -7.80 -2.95 -10.36
N PRO A 84 -8.68 -2.73 -11.36
CA PRO A 84 -9.55 -1.55 -11.41
C PRO A 84 -10.45 -1.39 -10.18
N VAL A 85 -10.89 -2.50 -9.58
CA VAL A 85 -11.77 -2.48 -8.40
C VAL A 85 -10.98 -1.96 -7.19
N TYR A 86 -9.82 -2.55 -6.91
CA TYR A 86 -8.97 -2.06 -5.83
C TYR A 86 -8.53 -0.61 -6.06
N ALA A 87 -8.20 -0.21 -7.29
CA ALA A 87 -7.88 1.17 -7.62
C ALA A 87 -9.04 2.14 -7.33
N HIS A 88 -10.28 1.75 -7.64
CA HIS A 88 -11.48 2.51 -7.30
C HIS A 88 -11.61 2.72 -5.78
N HIS A 89 -11.50 1.66 -4.99
CA HIS A 89 -11.56 1.77 -3.52
C HIS A 89 -10.45 2.66 -2.94
N ARG A 90 -9.22 2.58 -3.48
CA ARG A 90 -8.12 3.49 -3.07
C ARG A 90 -8.45 4.95 -3.37
N MET A 91 -9.05 5.23 -4.52
CA MET A 91 -9.46 6.59 -4.89
C MET A 91 -10.57 7.12 -3.99
N GLU A 92 -11.59 6.30 -3.69
CA GLU A 92 -12.67 6.72 -2.79
C GLU A 92 -12.17 6.95 -1.38
N LEU A 93 -11.34 6.06 -0.83
CA LEU A 93 -10.70 6.26 0.48
C LEU A 93 -9.89 7.56 0.52
N ARG A 94 -9.12 7.86 -0.54
CA ARG A 94 -8.38 9.13 -0.65
C ARG A 94 -9.32 10.34 -0.61
N LYS A 95 -10.44 10.30 -1.35
CA LYS A 95 -11.42 11.39 -1.36
C LYS A 95 -12.02 11.61 0.03
N GLN A 96 -12.35 10.54 0.75
CA GLN A 96 -12.87 10.66 2.13
C GLN A 96 -11.81 11.20 3.09
N ALA A 97 -10.55 10.76 2.95
CA ALA A 97 -9.44 11.30 3.74
C ALA A 97 -9.25 12.81 3.53
N GLN A 98 -9.32 13.29 2.28
CA GLN A 98 -9.25 14.73 1.96
C GLN A 98 -10.41 15.52 2.56
N LYS A 99 -11.64 14.98 2.48
CA LYS A 99 -12.81 15.60 3.13
C LYS A 99 -12.64 15.66 4.64
N LEU A 100 -12.14 14.58 5.25
CA LEU A 100 -11.93 14.50 6.68
C LEU A 100 -10.87 15.50 7.16
N ALA A 101 -9.76 15.66 6.43
CA ALA A 101 -8.77 16.71 6.69
C ALA A 101 -9.41 18.11 6.64
N LYS A 102 -10.17 18.40 5.57
CA LYS A 102 -10.85 19.68 5.42
C LYS A 102 -11.84 19.97 6.56
N MET A 103 -12.66 18.99 6.95
CA MET A 103 -13.62 19.15 8.04
C MET A 103 -12.90 19.37 9.38
N ALA A 104 -11.74 18.74 9.59
CA ALA A 104 -10.91 18.97 10.77
C ALA A 104 -10.31 20.39 10.79
N GLU A 105 -9.80 20.88 9.65
CA GLU A 105 -9.31 22.25 9.48
C GLU A 105 -10.40 23.30 9.79
N GLU A 106 -11.63 23.04 9.33
CA GLU A 106 -12.82 23.87 9.60
C GLU A 106 -13.39 23.70 11.02
N LYS A 107 -12.78 22.83 11.85
CA LYS A 107 -13.27 22.45 13.19
C LYS A 107 -14.71 21.93 13.21
N ASN A 108 -15.12 21.28 12.11
CA ASN A 108 -16.43 20.70 11.92
C ASN A 108 -16.42 19.22 12.31
N LEU A 109 -16.68 18.93 13.60
CA LEU A 109 -16.65 17.57 14.14
C LEU A 109 -17.70 16.65 13.50
N ASP A 110 -18.91 17.16 13.24
CA ASP A 110 -19.98 16.38 12.61
C ASP A 110 -19.63 16.02 11.16
N GLY A 111 -19.07 16.99 10.42
CA GLY A 111 -18.56 16.77 9.07
C GLY A 111 -17.39 15.78 9.03
N ALA A 112 -16.48 15.87 10.00
CA ALA A 112 -15.37 14.92 10.15
C ALA A 112 -15.88 13.51 10.47
N THR A 113 -16.85 13.39 11.39
CA THR A 113 -17.47 12.11 11.76
C THR A 113 -18.21 11.50 10.57
N TYR A 114 -19.00 12.29 9.83
CA TYR A 114 -19.69 11.84 8.63
C TYR A 114 -18.70 11.32 7.57
N SER A 115 -17.62 12.07 7.33
CA SER A 115 -16.58 11.68 6.37
C SER A 115 -15.87 10.39 6.80
N TYR A 116 -15.64 10.20 8.12
CA TYR A 116 -15.05 8.98 8.66
C TYR A 116 -15.96 7.77 8.42
N MET A 117 -17.25 7.88 8.75
CA MET A 117 -18.21 6.81 8.53
C MET A 117 -18.31 6.41 7.06
N HIS A 118 -18.21 7.39 6.15
CA HIS A 118 -18.22 7.12 4.72
C HIS A 118 -16.90 6.51 4.21
N SER A 119 -15.80 6.64 4.94
CA SER A 119 -14.53 5.97 4.59
C SER A 119 -14.52 4.46 4.87
N LEU A 120 -15.53 3.95 5.59
CA LEU A 120 -15.69 2.53 5.95
C LEU A 120 -16.51 1.72 4.93
N ASN A 121 -17.10 2.39 3.93
CA ASN A 121 -17.88 1.79 2.84
C ASN A 121 -17.02 1.64 1.58
#